data_AF-A0A9J7MYC0-F1
#
_entry.id   AF-A0A9J7MYC0-F1
#
_cell.length_a   1.000
_cell.length_b   1.000
_cell.length_c   1.000
_cell.angle_alpha   90.00
_cell.angle_beta   90.00
_cell.angle_gamma   90.00
#
_symmetry.space_group_name_H-M   'P 1'
#
loop_
_entity.id
_entity.type
_entity.pdbx_description
1 polymer ?
#
loop_
_entity_poly.entity_id
_entity_poly.type
_entity_poly.pdbx_seq_one_letter_code
_entity_poly.pdbx_strand_id
1 'polypeptide(L)'
;MSLSTCKLPTGRVYDVIEIDNLRCRTEIGKKQEVVISMRLGCDIRKAGKSDDVADSVNDRDVSTDVITYVESNSFNLVEKLATDVARICIAIHKVPWVQVRVHRPQALRFSDSVGVLIERTPEDFDDSVVHLSLGSNIEPKKNMRDALTLLKKKVLVLKMSSSFLTSPQIQLDQPDFINMAVRILTDMAPAQLKTFLSGIEKSLLRVRDHKNKSGPCTIDLDISLWGSKVLEYSVCNSGDGSNHNSSNGHIRKKELPDPDILRFAHVAVPLAEISPNMKHPTNGSTLASVAMKITGREDFENSFPTVGLFR
;
A
#
# COMPACT_ATOMS: atom_id res chain seq x y z
N MET A 1 23.54 5.87 -27.39
CA MET A 1 23.85 5.63 -25.97
C MET A 1 23.91 4.12 -25.79
N SER A 2 25.09 3.56 -25.47
CA SER A 2 25.17 2.14 -25.18
C SER A 2 24.38 1.87 -23.91
N LEU A 3 23.41 0.95 -23.98
CA LEU A 3 22.78 0.38 -22.80
C LEU A 3 23.90 -0.14 -21.91
N SER A 4 24.10 0.47 -20.74
CA SER A 4 24.79 -0.18 -19.62
C SER A 4 24.11 -1.53 -19.48
N THR A 5 24.78 -2.61 -19.87
CA THR A 5 24.13 -3.92 -19.97
C THR A 5 23.83 -4.42 -18.56
N CYS A 6 22.62 -4.13 -18.07
CA CYS A 6 22.09 -4.76 -16.88
C CYS A 6 21.94 -6.25 -17.15
N LYS A 7 22.50 -7.05 -16.25
CA LYS A 7 22.60 -8.50 -16.38
C LYS A 7 21.74 -9.17 -15.32
N LEU A 8 21.13 -10.28 -15.70
CA LEU A 8 20.60 -11.31 -14.81
C LEU A 8 21.68 -11.73 -13.80
N PRO A 9 21.30 -12.28 -12.62
CA PRO A 9 22.25 -12.85 -11.67
C PRO A 9 23.22 -13.89 -12.26
N THR A 10 22.83 -14.50 -13.38
CA THR A 10 23.65 -15.46 -14.15
C THR A 10 24.72 -14.80 -15.03
N GLY A 11 24.84 -13.47 -15.04
CA GLY A 11 25.75 -12.70 -15.90
C GLY A 11 25.26 -12.50 -17.34
N ARG A 12 24.08 -13.01 -17.68
CA ARG A 12 23.42 -12.82 -18.99
C ARG A 12 22.69 -11.49 -19.06
N VAL A 13 22.49 -10.91 -20.24
CA VAL A 13 21.62 -9.73 -20.41
C VAL A 13 20.16 -10.14 -20.17
N TYR A 14 19.36 -9.24 -19.58
CA TYR A 14 17.92 -9.44 -19.43
C TYR A 14 17.23 -9.56 -20.80
N ASP A 15 16.21 -10.41 -20.89
CA ASP A 15 15.15 -10.23 -21.88
C ASP A 15 14.28 -9.04 -21.44
N VAL A 16 13.65 -8.33 -22.38
CA VAL A 16 12.94 -7.08 -22.07
C VAL A 16 11.50 -7.13 -22.57
N ILE A 17 10.56 -6.88 -21.66
CA ILE A 17 9.18 -6.56 -21.99
C ILE A 17 9.06 -5.03 -22.08
N GLU A 18 8.54 -4.51 -23.19
CA GLU A 18 8.37 -3.08 -23.43
C GLU A 18 6.90 -2.68 -23.33
N ILE A 19 6.61 -1.64 -22.55
CA ILE A 19 5.30 -0.98 -22.46
C ILE A 19 5.51 0.46 -22.88
N ASP A 20 4.94 0.83 -24.04
CA ASP A 20 5.17 2.14 -24.64
C ASP A 20 3.99 3.08 -24.56
N ASN A 21 4.28 4.34 -24.24
CA ASN A 21 3.35 5.45 -24.29
C ASN A 21 2.06 5.25 -23.49
N LEU A 22 2.18 4.68 -22.29
CA LEU A 22 1.09 4.60 -21.33
C LEU A 22 0.67 6.02 -20.92
N ARG A 23 -0.51 6.46 -21.36
CA ARG A 23 -1.03 7.80 -21.07
C ARG A 23 -1.87 7.78 -19.81
N CYS A 24 -1.52 8.64 -18.86
CA CYS A 24 -2.26 8.81 -17.62
C CYS A 24 -2.58 10.28 -17.40
N ARG A 25 -3.68 10.58 -16.71
CA ARG A 25 -4.02 11.95 -16.33
C ARG A 25 -3.81 12.18 -14.84
N THR A 26 -2.84 13.01 -14.49
CA THR A 26 -2.47 13.31 -13.10
C THR A 26 -2.20 14.81 -12.91
N GLU A 27 -1.99 15.23 -11.67
CA GLU A 27 -1.58 16.60 -11.34
C GLU A 27 -0.07 16.65 -11.12
N ILE A 28 0.63 17.45 -11.94
CA ILE A 28 2.02 17.86 -11.65
C ILE A 28 2.07 19.38 -11.65
N GLY A 29 1.76 19.97 -10.49
CA GLY A 29 1.47 21.40 -10.32
C GLY A 29 0.13 21.86 -10.96
N LYS A 30 -0.29 21.22 -12.06
CA LYS A 30 -1.62 21.35 -12.68
C LYS A 30 -2.07 20.01 -13.26
N LYS A 31 -3.38 19.81 -13.41
CA LYS A 31 -3.96 18.61 -14.02
C LYS A 31 -3.62 18.55 -15.51
N GLN A 32 -2.95 17.49 -15.94
CA GLN A 32 -2.46 17.32 -17.31
C GLN A 32 -2.24 15.84 -17.64
N GLU A 33 -1.96 15.56 -18.91
CA GLU A 33 -1.52 14.24 -19.35
C GLU A 33 -0.02 14.05 -19.10
N VAL A 34 0.36 12.84 -18.70
CA VAL A 34 1.73 12.36 -18.68
C VAL A 34 1.82 11.08 -19.51
N VAL A 35 2.97 10.86 -20.14
CA VAL A 35 3.22 9.69 -20.99
C VAL A 35 4.36 8.89 -20.40
N ILE A 36 4.10 7.62 -20.09
CA ILE A 36 5.03 6.74 -19.37
C ILE A 36 5.40 5.58 -20.30
N SER A 37 6.70 5.35 -20.49
CA SER A 37 7.21 4.13 -21.13
C SER A 37 8.05 3.36 -20.12
N MET A 38 7.94 2.03 -20.12
CA MET A 38 8.63 1.14 -19.20
C MET A 38 9.29 -0.01 -19.97
N ARG A 39 10.50 -0.39 -19.54
CA ARG A 39 11.18 -1.62 -19.96
C ARG A 39 11.42 -2.48 -18.75
N LEU A 40 10.85 -3.68 -18.75
CA LEU A 40 10.91 -4.62 -17.65
C LEU A 40 11.91 -5.72 -18.00
N GLY A 41 13.06 -5.71 -17.35
CA GLY A 41 14.08 -6.73 -17.54
C GLY A 41 13.72 -7.99 -16.77
N CYS A 42 13.62 -9.13 -17.44
CA CYS A 42 13.29 -10.42 -16.82
C CYS A 42 13.86 -11.59 -17.64
N ASP A 43 13.61 -12.82 -17.19
CA ASP A 43 13.93 -14.05 -17.92
C ASP A 43 12.63 -14.63 -18.48
N ILE A 44 12.39 -14.46 -19.79
CA ILE A 44 11.13 -14.89 -20.42
C ILE A 44 11.21 -16.29 -21.04
N ARG A 45 12.35 -16.98 -20.90
CA ARG A 45 12.56 -18.29 -21.55
C ARG A 45 11.66 -19.37 -21.00
N LYS A 46 11.26 -19.27 -19.72
CA LYS A 46 10.29 -20.19 -19.11
C LYS A 46 8.93 -20.03 -19.80
N ALA A 47 8.40 -18.80 -19.81
CA ALA A 47 7.16 -18.46 -20.50
C ALA A 47 7.18 -18.87 -21.99
N GLY A 48 8.28 -18.58 -22.71
CA GLY A 48 8.41 -18.95 -24.12
C GLY A 48 8.46 -20.46 -24.38
N LYS A 49 8.73 -21.29 -23.36
CA LYS A 49 8.67 -22.76 -23.45
C LYS A 49 7.32 -23.33 -23.00
N SER A 50 6.73 -22.75 -21.95
CA SER A 50 5.49 -23.25 -21.35
C SER A 50 4.24 -22.74 -22.04
N ASP A 51 4.32 -21.60 -22.73
CA ASP A 51 3.17 -20.86 -23.25
C ASP A 51 2.14 -20.50 -22.15
N ASP A 52 2.62 -20.34 -20.90
CA ASP A 52 1.81 -19.96 -19.74
C ASP A 52 2.11 -18.52 -19.32
N VAL A 53 1.08 -17.69 -19.27
CA VAL A 53 1.16 -16.29 -18.82
C VAL A 53 1.65 -16.17 -17.37
N ALA A 54 1.39 -17.17 -16.53
CA ALA A 54 1.85 -17.20 -15.14
C ALA A 54 3.38 -17.32 -15.01
N ASP A 55 4.07 -17.73 -16.08
CA ASP A 55 5.52 -17.81 -16.15
C ASP A 55 6.19 -16.53 -16.66
N SER A 56 5.40 -15.51 -17.03
CA SER A 56 5.87 -14.18 -17.44
C SER A 56 5.60 -13.13 -16.37
N VAL A 57 6.31 -11.99 -16.46
CA VAL A 57 5.85 -10.77 -15.78
C VAL A 57 4.53 -10.35 -16.42
N ASN A 58 3.47 -10.23 -15.62
CA ASN A 58 2.15 -9.82 -16.10
C ASN A 58 2.13 -8.30 -16.36
N ASP A 59 2.42 -7.90 -17.59
CA ASP A 59 2.46 -6.51 -18.07
C ASP A 59 1.10 -5.79 -17.96
N ARG A 60 -0.01 -6.54 -18.05
CA ARG A 60 -1.35 -6.00 -17.79
C ARG A 60 -1.50 -5.58 -16.33
N ASP A 61 -1.04 -6.40 -15.38
CA ASP A 61 -1.10 -6.06 -13.96
C ASP A 61 -0.16 -4.89 -13.65
N VAL A 62 1.06 -4.87 -14.22
CA VAL A 62 1.99 -3.73 -14.10
C VAL A 62 1.33 -2.45 -14.58
N SER A 63 0.78 -2.45 -15.79
CA SER A 63 0.13 -1.28 -16.37
C SER A 63 -1.05 -0.82 -15.51
N THR A 64 -1.87 -1.76 -15.02
CA THR A 64 -3.05 -1.46 -14.21
C THR A 64 -2.68 -0.82 -12.87
N ASP A 65 -1.69 -1.39 -12.15
CA ASP A 65 -1.23 -0.85 -10.87
C ASP A 65 -0.56 0.53 -11.07
N VAL A 66 0.19 0.72 -12.16
CA VAL A 66 0.79 2.02 -12.51
C VAL A 66 -0.28 3.07 -12.81
N ILE A 67 -1.25 2.79 -13.69
CA ILE A 67 -2.34 3.74 -14.02
C ILE A 67 -3.08 4.13 -12.73
N THR A 68 -3.50 3.11 -11.97
CA THR A 68 -4.28 3.31 -10.73
C THR A 68 -3.52 4.23 -9.76
N TYR A 69 -2.24 3.98 -9.58
CA TYR A 69 -1.39 4.79 -8.71
C TYR A 69 -1.24 6.24 -9.22
N VAL A 70 -0.93 6.41 -10.50
CA VAL A 70 -0.63 7.73 -11.08
C VAL A 70 -1.88 8.62 -11.11
N GLU A 71 -3.04 8.08 -11.44
CA GLU A 71 -4.28 8.85 -11.53
C GLU A 71 -4.91 9.15 -10.17
N SER A 72 -4.59 8.35 -9.14
CA SER A 72 -5.09 8.54 -7.76
C SER A 72 -4.22 9.47 -6.90
N ASN A 73 -3.12 9.98 -7.47
CA ASN A 73 -2.12 10.76 -6.77
C ASN A 73 -1.81 12.07 -7.53
N SER A 74 -1.23 13.02 -6.80
CA SER A 74 -0.64 14.24 -7.35
C SER A 74 0.85 14.27 -7.02
N PHE A 75 1.61 14.93 -7.89
CA PHE A 75 3.07 15.00 -7.82
C PHE A 75 3.52 16.45 -7.92
N ASN A 76 4.68 16.74 -7.33
CA ASN A 76 5.34 18.04 -7.54
C ASN A 76 6.36 17.96 -8.68
N LEU A 77 6.90 16.77 -8.95
CA LEU A 77 8.06 16.51 -9.80
C LEU A 77 7.85 15.24 -10.64
N VAL A 78 8.34 15.25 -11.89
CA VAL A 78 8.28 14.08 -12.78
C VAL A 78 9.28 12.99 -12.34
N GLU A 79 10.34 13.38 -11.63
CA GLU A 79 11.34 12.52 -11.02
C GLU A 79 10.71 11.62 -9.96
N LYS A 80 9.84 12.20 -9.12
CA LYS A 80 9.09 11.48 -8.09
C LYS A 80 8.15 10.47 -8.74
N LEU A 81 7.39 10.90 -9.75
CA LEU A 81 6.53 10.01 -10.54
C LEU A 81 7.31 8.85 -11.16
N ALA A 82 8.41 9.13 -11.87
CA ALA A 82 9.24 8.09 -12.47
C ALA A 82 9.78 7.10 -11.43
N THR A 83 10.26 7.62 -10.30
CA THR A 83 10.79 6.80 -9.20
C THR A 83 9.70 5.91 -8.59
N ASP A 84 8.49 6.43 -8.38
CA ASP A 84 7.39 5.66 -7.81
C ASP A 84 6.88 4.57 -8.77
N VAL A 85 6.86 4.84 -10.08
CA VAL A 85 6.58 3.81 -11.10
C VAL A 85 7.63 2.70 -11.05
N ALA A 86 8.92 3.05 -10.95
CA ALA A 86 9.98 2.06 -10.81
C ALA A 86 9.85 1.24 -9.52
N ARG A 87 9.45 1.87 -8.40
CA ARG A 87 9.15 1.19 -7.13
C ARG A 87 8.03 0.19 -7.26
N ILE A 88 6.94 0.53 -7.95
CA ILE A 88 5.84 -0.41 -8.21
C ILE A 88 6.35 -1.62 -9.00
N CYS A 89 7.09 -1.39 -10.08
CA CYS A 89 7.63 -2.48 -10.91
C CYS A 89 8.53 -3.44 -10.10
N ILE A 90 9.44 -2.90 -9.28
CA ILE A 90 10.39 -3.71 -8.51
C ILE A 90 9.76 -4.31 -7.25
N ALA A 91 9.12 -3.51 -6.42
CA ALA A 91 8.66 -3.95 -5.11
C ALA A 91 7.40 -4.83 -5.20
N ILE A 92 6.51 -4.58 -6.17
CA ILE A 92 5.25 -5.32 -6.33
C ILE A 92 5.40 -6.43 -7.36
N HIS A 93 5.82 -6.10 -8.57
CA HIS A 93 5.90 -7.07 -9.66
C HIS A 93 7.21 -7.85 -9.68
N LYS A 94 8.10 -7.61 -8.70
CA LYS A 94 9.36 -8.32 -8.51
C LYS A 94 10.24 -8.34 -9.75
N VAL A 95 10.16 -7.27 -10.55
CA VAL A 95 10.99 -7.10 -11.73
C VAL A 95 12.43 -6.81 -11.26
N PRO A 96 13.44 -7.58 -11.70
CA PRO A 96 14.82 -7.42 -11.23
C PRO A 96 15.55 -6.21 -11.84
N TRP A 97 15.01 -5.62 -12.90
CA TRP A 97 15.51 -4.37 -13.48
C TRP A 97 14.39 -3.64 -14.22
N VAL A 98 14.33 -2.31 -14.08
CA VAL A 98 13.38 -1.49 -14.84
C VAL A 98 14.06 -0.23 -15.36
N GLN A 99 13.73 0.14 -16.61
CA GLN A 99 13.93 1.49 -17.13
C GLN A 99 12.57 2.16 -17.25
N VAL A 100 12.41 3.33 -16.63
CA VAL A 100 11.19 4.12 -16.69
C VAL A 100 11.49 5.44 -17.36
N ARG A 101 10.72 5.78 -18.39
CA ARG A 101 10.71 7.10 -19.01
C ARG A 101 9.37 7.76 -18.76
N VAL A 102 9.41 8.98 -18.21
CA VAL A 102 8.22 9.81 -18.00
C VAL A 102 8.37 11.08 -18.79
N HIS A 103 7.42 11.32 -19.69
CA HIS A 103 7.28 12.53 -20.49
C HIS A 103 6.10 13.36 -19.99
N ARG A 104 6.29 14.67 -20.00
CA ARG A 104 5.29 15.69 -19.73
C ARG A 104 5.13 16.54 -21.00
N PRO A 105 4.20 16.17 -21.90
CA PRO A 105 3.95 16.93 -23.11
C PRO A 105 3.58 18.38 -22.79
N GLN A 106 3.96 19.31 -23.68
CA GLN A 106 3.55 20.72 -23.60
C GLN A 106 3.96 21.44 -22.30
N ALA A 107 4.95 20.89 -21.59
CA ALA A 107 5.49 21.46 -20.37
C ALA A 107 6.25 22.77 -20.59
N LEU A 108 6.92 22.87 -21.74
CA LEU A 108 7.82 23.95 -22.12
C LEU A 108 7.34 24.55 -23.44
N ARG A 109 7.50 25.87 -23.60
CA ARG A 109 7.22 26.53 -24.88
C ARG A 109 8.25 26.07 -25.92
N PHE A 110 7.81 25.86 -27.15
CA PHE A 110 8.65 25.48 -28.29
C PHE A 110 9.37 24.12 -28.17
N SER A 111 8.90 23.24 -27.29
CA SER A 111 9.35 21.85 -27.18
C SER A 111 8.13 20.92 -27.13
N ASP A 112 8.20 19.79 -27.83
CA ASP A 112 7.11 18.81 -27.84
C ASP A 112 6.89 18.20 -26.44
N SER A 113 7.97 17.93 -25.71
CA SER A 113 7.92 17.29 -24.41
C SER A 113 9.23 17.46 -23.63
N VAL A 114 9.11 17.47 -22.30
CA VAL A 114 10.23 17.30 -21.36
C VAL A 114 9.98 16.07 -20.52
N GLY A 115 11.03 15.39 -20.07
CA GLY A 115 10.87 14.18 -19.29
C GLY A 115 12.15 13.73 -18.63
N VAL A 116 12.04 12.60 -17.93
CA VAL A 116 13.15 11.92 -17.27
C VAL A 116 13.19 10.47 -17.71
N LEU A 117 14.39 9.89 -17.76
CA LEU A 117 14.62 8.47 -17.94
C LEU A 117 15.49 8.00 -16.77
N ILE A 118 15.02 6.98 -16.06
CA ILE A 118 15.72 6.39 -14.93
C ILE A 118 15.85 4.88 -15.13
N GLU A 119 16.86 4.29 -14.51
CA GLU A 119 17.05 2.84 -14.40
C GLU A 119 17.14 2.47 -12.92
N ARG A 120 16.49 1.38 -12.52
CA ARG A 120 16.44 0.91 -11.14
C ARG A 120 16.53 -0.61 -11.05
N THR A 121 16.98 -1.07 -9.91
CA THR A 121 17.11 -2.47 -9.49
C THR A 121 16.55 -2.61 -8.06
N PRO A 122 16.39 -3.84 -7.54
CA PRO A 122 16.08 -4.06 -6.14
C PRO A 122 17.03 -3.37 -5.15
N GLU A 123 18.28 -3.07 -5.52
CA GLU A 123 19.24 -2.39 -4.65
C GLU A 123 18.89 -0.92 -4.40
N ASP A 124 18.07 -0.31 -5.27
CA ASP A 124 17.62 1.07 -5.12
C ASP A 124 16.47 1.23 -4.10
N PHE A 125 15.85 0.13 -3.67
CA PHE A 125 14.63 0.15 -2.86
C PHE A 125 14.67 -0.88 -1.72
N ASP A 126 14.60 -0.40 -0.47
CA ASP A 126 14.38 -1.24 0.72
C ASP A 126 12.88 -1.30 1.10
N ASP A 127 12.03 -1.29 0.08
CA ASP A 127 10.59 -1.18 0.22
C ASP A 127 9.94 -2.50 0.66
N SER A 128 9.10 -2.42 1.68
CA SER A 128 8.21 -3.49 2.11
C SER A 128 6.77 -3.21 1.69
N VAL A 129 6.10 -4.26 1.19
CA VAL A 129 4.64 -4.26 1.02
C VAL A 129 3.99 -4.46 2.37
N VAL A 130 3.13 -3.54 2.76
CA VAL A 130 2.44 -3.57 4.06
C VAL A 130 0.95 -3.36 3.85
N HIS A 131 0.13 -4.10 4.59
CA HIS A 131 -1.31 -3.87 4.64
C HIS A 131 -1.68 -3.26 5.99
N LEU A 132 -2.41 -2.16 5.93
CA LEU A 132 -2.91 -1.44 7.09
C LEU A 132 -4.42 -1.62 7.18
N SER A 133 -4.93 -1.71 8.40
CA SER A 133 -6.36 -1.57 8.71
C SER A 133 -6.62 -0.22 9.34
N LEU A 134 -7.71 0.42 8.92
CA LEU A 134 -8.15 1.73 9.38
C LEU A 134 -9.58 1.62 9.90
N GLY A 135 -9.86 2.23 11.04
CA GLY A 135 -11.20 2.24 11.64
C GLY A 135 -11.54 3.57 12.29
N SER A 136 -12.78 4.03 12.16
CA SER A 136 -13.25 5.27 12.81
C SER A 136 -14.76 5.24 13.04
N ASN A 137 -15.22 5.72 14.19
CA ASN A 137 -16.65 5.95 14.46
C ASN A 137 -16.98 7.35 15.03
N ILE A 138 -15.98 8.20 15.25
CA ILE A 138 -16.17 9.63 15.55
C ILE A 138 -15.81 10.43 14.30
N GLU A 139 -16.74 11.26 13.80
CA GLU A 139 -16.60 12.02 12.53
C GLU A 139 -15.97 11.19 11.39
N PRO A 140 -16.43 9.95 11.13
CA PRO A 140 -15.56 8.94 10.51
C PRO A 140 -15.18 9.26 9.06
N LYS A 141 -16.07 9.89 8.29
CA LYS A 141 -15.74 10.34 6.93
C LYS A 141 -14.62 11.38 6.89
N LYS A 142 -14.59 12.30 7.86
CA LYS A 142 -13.57 13.35 7.95
C LYS A 142 -12.24 12.73 8.37
N ASN A 143 -12.24 12.00 9.48
CA ASN A 143 -11.01 11.42 10.03
C ASN A 143 -10.37 10.37 9.09
N MET A 144 -11.16 9.58 8.36
CA MET A 144 -10.62 8.70 7.32
C MET A 144 -9.90 9.47 6.20
N ARG A 145 -10.51 10.54 5.66
CA ARG A 145 -9.89 11.37 4.60
C ARG A 145 -8.60 12.02 5.09
N ASP A 146 -8.63 12.55 6.31
CA ASP A 146 -7.48 13.24 6.90
C ASP A 146 -6.35 12.24 7.17
N ALA A 147 -6.66 11.04 7.67
CA ALA A 147 -5.70 9.97 7.90
C ALA A 147 -5.05 9.51 6.60
N LEU A 148 -5.83 9.27 5.54
CA LEU A 148 -5.31 8.92 4.22
C LEU A 148 -4.43 10.03 3.63
N THR A 149 -4.82 11.29 3.82
CA THR A 149 -4.01 12.45 3.39
C THR A 149 -2.68 12.51 4.12
N LEU A 150 -2.65 12.26 5.43
CA LEU A 150 -1.42 12.22 6.22
C LEU A 150 -0.55 11.01 5.88
N LEU A 151 -1.15 9.84 5.67
CA LEU A 151 -0.48 8.61 5.27
C LEU A 151 0.31 8.82 3.96
N LYS A 152 -0.35 9.37 2.93
CA LYS A 152 0.25 9.66 1.61
C LYS A 152 1.48 10.57 1.66
N LYS A 153 1.73 11.32 2.75
CA LYS A 153 2.92 12.18 2.89
C LYS A 153 4.22 11.42 3.10
N LYS A 154 4.16 10.18 3.60
CA LYS A 154 5.35 9.40 3.98
C LYS A 154 5.41 8.00 3.37
N VAL A 155 4.29 7.47 2.87
CA VAL A 155 4.25 6.14 2.24
C VAL A 155 3.59 6.21 0.87
N LEU A 156 3.86 5.19 0.05
CA LEU A 156 3.24 5.05 -1.25
C LEU A 156 1.98 4.20 -1.11
N VAL A 157 0.81 4.83 -1.17
CA VAL A 157 -0.48 4.12 -1.13
C VAL A 157 -0.75 3.49 -2.50
N LEU A 158 -0.79 2.17 -2.56
CA LEU A 158 -0.98 1.40 -3.80
C LEU A 158 -2.45 1.15 -4.11
N LYS A 159 -3.20 0.70 -3.10
CA LYS A 159 -4.60 0.31 -3.24
C LYS A 159 -5.34 0.57 -1.94
N MET A 160 -6.59 0.99 -2.04
CA MET A 160 -7.51 1.18 -0.93
C MET A 160 -8.71 0.27 -1.16
N SER A 161 -9.22 -0.33 -0.10
CA SER A 161 -10.48 -1.07 -0.15
C SER A 161 -11.65 -0.08 -0.26
N SER A 162 -12.84 -0.61 -0.51
CA SER A 162 -14.07 0.08 -0.17
C SER A 162 -14.09 0.44 1.32
N SER A 163 -14.84 1.47 1.68
CA SER A 163 -15.03 1.86 3.08
C SER A 163 -16.33 1.26 3.57
N PHE A 164 -16.25 0.36 4.54
CA PHE A 164 -17.38 -0.45 4.98
C PHE A 164 -17.97 0.08 6.28
N LEU A 165 -19.29 0.21 6.33
CA LEU A 165 -20.02 0.51 7.57
C LEU A 165 -20.24 -0.81 8.34
N THR A 166 -19.72 -0.88 9.57
CA THR A 166 -19.76 -2.11 10.37
C THR A 166 -20.14 -1.78 11.82
N SER A 167 -21.00 -2.60 12.41
CA SER A 167 -21.36 -2.45 13.82
C SER A 167 -20.21 -2.83 14.77
N PRO A 168 -20.10 -2.16 15.92
CA PRO A 168 -19.09 -2.48 16.91
C PRO A 168 -19.20 -3.93 17.39
N GLN A 169 -18.06 -4.58 17.64
CA GLN A 169 -18.01 -6.02 17.97
C GLN A 169 -17.77 -6.31 19.45
N ILE A 170 -17.23 -5.36 20.22
CA ILE A 170 -16.83 -5.56 21.63
C ILE A 170 -17.73 -4.75 22.56
N GLN A 171 -17.65 -3.42 22.50
CA GLN A 171 -18.59 -2.55 23.20
C GLN A 171 -19.72 -2.19 22.24
N LEU A 172 -20.91 -2.75 22.45
CA LEU A 172 -22.02 -2.62 21.49
C LEU A 172 -22.73 -1.25 21.55
N ASP A 173 -22.72 -0.59 22.70
CA ASP A 173 -23.35 0.72 22.90
C ASP A 173 -22.42 1.86 22.46
N GLN A 174 -22.25 1.99 21.13
CA GLN A 174 -21.53 3.07 20.47
C GLN A 174 -21.90 3.17 18.98
N PRO A 175 -21.55 4.26 18.28
CA PRO A 175 -21.80 4.39 16.85
C PRO A 175 -21.06 3.33 16.01
N ASP A 176 -21.64 3.00 14.86
CA ASP A 176 -21.02 2.15 13.85
C ASP A 176 -19.68 2.71 13.37
N PHE A 177 -18.77 1.82 13.01
CA PHE A 177 -17.47 2.15 12.44
C PHE A 177 -17.53 2.21 10.92
N ILE A 178 -16.77 3.14 10.33
CA ILE A 178 -16.23 2.97 8.98
C ILE A 178 -14.91 2.21 9.13
N ASN A 179 -14.76 1.09 8.44
CA ASN A 179 -13.53 0.30 8.38
C ASN A 179 -13.04 0.17 6.94
N MET A 180 -11.73 0.20 6.73
CA MET A 180 -11.11 -0.02 5.42
C MET A 180 -9.70 -0.57 5.56
N ALA A 181 -9.15 -1.12 4.49
CA ALA A 181 -7.75 -1.52 4.40
C ALA A 181 -7.01 -0.74 3.32
N VAL A 182 -5.70 -0.58 3.51
CA VAL A 182 -4.82 0.08 2.56
C VAL A 182 -3.56 -0.76 2.36
N ARG A 183 -3.20 -1.01 1.09
CA ARG A 183 -1.91 -1.61 0.69
C ARG A 183 -0.93 -0.49 0.41
N ILE A 184 0.24 -0.53 1.05
CA ILE A 184 1.28 0.50 0.92
C ILE A 184 2.65 -0.10 0.56
N LEU A 185 3.53 0.74 0.02
CA LEU A 185 4.99 0.55 0.08
C LEU A 185 5.60 1.54 1.06
N THR A 186 6.56 1.06 1.85
CA THR A 186 7.38 1.87 2.73
C THR A 186 8.75 1.27 2.95
N ASP A 187 9.73 2.14 3.08
CA ASP A 187 11.12 1.88 3.52
C ASP A 187 11.27 1.94 5.05
N MET A 188 10.22 2.29 5.79
CA MET A 188 10.25 2.30 7.25
C MET A 188 10.26 0.88 7.81
N ALA A 189 11.05 0.64 8.86
CA ALA A 189 10.96 -0.58 9.64
C ALA A 189 9.61 -0.66 10.40
N PRO A 190 9.14 -1.86 10.82
CA PRO A 190 7.83 -2.01 11.48
C PRO A 190 7.60 -1.08 12.69
N ALA A 191 8.60 -0.93 13.54
CA ALA A 191 8.53 -0.03 14.70
C ALA A 191 8.40 1.45 14.28
N GLN A 192 9.17 1.87 13.27
CA GLN A 192 9.11 3.24 12.73
C GLN A 192 7.75 3.52 12.09
N LEU A 193 7.22 2.56 11.31
CA LEU A 193 5.89 2.66 10.74
C LEU A 193 4.83 2.79 11.83
N LYS A 194 4.87 1.96 12.89
CA LYS A 194 3.89 2.08 13.96
C LYS A 194 3.98 3.41 14.71
N THR A 195 5.19 3.95 14.93
CA THR A 195 5.38 5.29 15.48
C THR A 195 4.77 6.36 14.57
N PHE A 196 4.96 6.26 13.26
CA PHE A 196 4.35 7.18 12.29
C PHE A 196 2.82 7.12 12.31
N LEU A 197 2.23 5.92 12.28
CA LEU A 197 0.78 5.74 12.37
C LEU A 197 0.21 6.32 13.67
N SER A 198 0.90 6.08 14.79
CA SER A 198 0.50 6.64 16.09
C SER A 198 0.57 8.17 16.11
N GLY A 199 1.52 8.76 15.37
CA GLY A 199 1.59 10.20 15.14
C GLY A 199 0.38 10.74 14.38
N ILE A 200 -0.11 10.01 13.36
CA ILE A 200 -1.34 10.36 12.63
C ILE A 200 -2.54 10.31 13.59
N GLU A 201 -2.69 9.21 14.33
CA GLU A 201 -3.77 9.06 15.31
C GLU A 201 -3.81 10.22 16.32
N LYS A 202 -2.65 10.60 16.86
CA LYS A 202 -2.52 11.73 17.78
C LYS A 202 -2.91 13.05 17.12
N SER A 203 -2.50 13.28 15.88
CA SER A 203 -2.84 14.50 15.13
C SER A 203 -4.34 14.61 14.83
N LEU A 204 -5.04 13.47 14.77
CA LEU A 204 -6.48 13.37 14.60
C LEU A 204 -7.20 13.13 15.94
N LEU A 205 -6.60 13.58 17.03
CA LEU A 205 -7.18 13.65 18.36
C LEU A 205 -7.63 12.29 18.93
N ARG A 206 -6.94 11.19 18.60
CA ARG A 206 -7.21 9.89 19.22
C ARG A 206 -6.96 9.97 20.72
N VAL A 207 -8.00 9.66 21.51
CA VAL A 207 -7.91 9.50 22.96
C VAL A 207 -7.81 8.02 23.29
N ARG A 208 -6.80 7.62 24.08
CA ARG A 208 -6.61 6.23 24.52
C ARG A 208 -7.10 6.09 25.96
N ASP A 209 -8.32 5.61 26.14
CA ASP A 209 -8.83 5.27 27.48
C ASP A 209 -8.25 3.93 27.95
N HIS A 210 -7.43 3.96 29.01
CA HIS A 210 -6.84 2.76 29.59
C HIS A 210 -7.86 1.85 30.28
N LYS A 211 -8.99 2.39 30.73
CA LYS A 211 -10.10 1.65 31.35
C LYS A 211 -11.06 1.11 30.29
N ASN A 212 -11.19 1.78 29.15
CA ASN A 212 -12.04 1.37 28.05
C ASN A 212 -11.33 1.41 26.69
N LYS A 213 -10.57 0.35 26.38
CA LYS A 213 -9.83 0.24 25.11
C LYS A 213 -10.73 0.08 23.87
N SER A 214 -12.00 -0.28 24.05
CA SER A 214 -12.93 -0.59 22.97
C SER A 214 -14.00 0.49 22.76
N GLY A 215 -13.80 1.67 23.35
CA GLY A 215 -14.69 2.80 23.18
C GLY A 215 -14.56 3.52 21.83
N PRO A 216 -15.38 4.55 21.60
CA PRO A 216 -15.36 5.34 20.39
C PRO A 216 -13.98 5.92 20.05
N CYS A 217 -13.64 5.94 18.75
CA CYS A 217 -12.34 6.33 18.25
C CYS A 217 -12.45 7.28 17.05
N THR A 218 -11.64 8.35 17.06
CA THR A 218 -11.50 9.27 15.93
C THR A 218 -10.83 8.60 14.75
N ILE A 219 -9.74 7.85 14.97
CA ILE A 219 -9.11 7.00 13.97
C ILE A 219 -8.24 5.96 14.67
N ASP A 220 -8.28 4.73 14.17
CA ASP A 220 -7.37 3.65 14.51
C ASP A 220 -6.59 3.23 13.27
N LEU A 221 -5.26 3.08 13.38
CA LEU A 221 -4.39 2.68 12.29
C LEU A 221 -3.47 1.53 12.76
N ASP A 222 -3.73 0.34 12.25
CA ASP A 222 -2.96 -0.85 12.61
C ASP A 222 -2.25 -1.49 11.43
N ILE A 223 -1.08 -2.07 11.72
CA ILE A 223 -0.31 -2.86 10.76
C ILE A 223 -0.88 -4.27 10.80
N SER A 224 -1.51 -4.69 9.71
CA SER A 224 -2.13 -6.02 9.63
C SER A 224 -1.14 -7.05 9.07
N LEU A 225 -0.46 -6.76 7.97
CA LEU A 225 0.44 -7.70 7.28
C LEU A 225 1.72 -7.01 6.84
N TRP A 226 2.84 -7.76 6.89
CA TRP A 226 4.15 -7.33 6.36
C TRP A 226 4.57 -8.25 5.21
N GLY A 227 3.88 -8.12 4.08
CA GLY A 227 4.00 -9.05 2.96
C GLY A 227 3.74 -10.49 3.42
N SER A 228 4.65 -11.40 3.09
CA SER A 228 4.59 -12.81 3.49
C SER A 228 5.33 -13.13 4.81
N LYS A 229 5.76 -12.11 5.57
CA LYS A 229 6.59 -12.32 6.77
C LYS A 229 5.75 -12.58 8.01
N VAL A 230 6.26 -13.45 8.88
CA VAL A 230 5.86 -13.55 10.30
C VAL A 230 6.98 -12.89 11.11
N LEU A 231 6.66 -11.85 11.87
CA LEU A 231 7.66 -11.11 12.64
C LEU A 231 7.08 -10.51 13.92
N GLU A 232 7.94 -10.22 14.87
CA GLU A 232 7.64 -9.44 16.06
C GLU A 232 8.36 -8.10 15.98
N TYR A 233 7.72 -7.03 16.47
CA TYR A 233 8.38 -5.75 16.64
C TYR A 233 8.01 -5.09 17.97
N SER A 234 8.96 -4.34 18.51
CA SER A 234 8.83 -3.64 19.77
C SER A 234 8.38 -2.21 19.54
N VAL A 235 7.38 -1.77 20.31
CA VAL A 235 6.94 -0.37 20.33
C VAL A 235 7.35 0.21 21.68
N CYS A 236 8.15 1.28 21.62
CA CYS A 236 8.45 2.11 22.78
C CYS A 236 7.27 3.04 22.98
N ASN A 237 6.55 2.91 24.09
CA ASN A 237 5.63 3.96 24.50
C ASN A 237 6.47 5.17 24.94
N SER A 238 6.82 6.05 24.00
CA SER A 238 7.09 7.44 24.34
C SER A 238 5.78 7.95 24.93
N GLY A 239 5.77 8.17 26.25
CA GLY A 239 4.56 8.29 27.04
C GLY A 239 3.51 9.24 26.48
N ASP A 240 2.27 9.01 26.91
CA ASP A 240 1.40 10.12 27.30
C ASP A 240 2.26 11.28 27.83
N GLY A 241 1.96 12.49 27.38
CA GLY A 241 2.75 13.70 27.69
C GLY A 241 2.80 14.11 29.17
N SER A 242 2.71 13.18 30.12
CA SER A 242 2.95 13.39 31.53
C SER A 242 4.45 13.25 31.83
N ASN A 243 5.11 14.40 32.00
CA ASN A 243 6.35 14.68 32.73
C ASN A 243 7.46 13.63 32.80
N HIS A 244 8.63 14.07 32.33
CA HIS A 244 9.96 13.55 32.67
C HIS A 244 10.07 13.16 34.15
N ASN A 245 10.17 11.85 34.41
CA ASN A 245 11.01 11.20 35.45
C ASN A 245 10.55 9.76 35.75
N SER A 246 10.38 8.90 34.74
CA SER A 246 10.36 7.46 34.97
C SER A 246 11.05 6.73 33.82
N SER A 247 12.20 6.14 34.12
CA SER A 247 13.12 5.45 33.20
C SER A 247 12.62 4.07 32.75
N ASN A 248 11.38 3.69 33.05
CA ASN A 248 10.85 2.36 32.74
C ASN A 248 9.79 2.44 31.63
N GLY A 249 10.24 2.76 30.42
CA GLY A 249 9.40 2.63 29.22
C GLY A 249 8.96 1.18 29.06
N HIS A 250 7.67 0.89 29.22
CA HIS A 250 7.14 -0.46 29.03
C HIS A 250 7.18 -0.81 27.53
N ILE A 251 8.12 -1.66 27.13
CA ILE A 251 8.22 -2.15 25.76
C ILE A 251 7.06 -3.12 25.52
N ARG A 252 6.20 -2.80 24.55
CA ARG A 252 5.15 -3.72 24.10
C ARG A 252 5.59 -4.41 22.82
N LYS A 253 5.59 -5.74 22.85
CA LYS A 253 5.79 -6.57 21.67
C LYS A 253 4.48 -6.68 20.89
N LYS A 254 4.58 -6.54 19.57
CA LYS A 254 3.49 -6.72 18.61
C LYS A 254 3.91 -7.77 17.60
N GLU A 255 3.01 -8.68 17.30
CA GLU A 255 3.22 -9.75 16.34
C GLU A 255 2.52 -9.41 15.03
N LEU A 256 3.14 -9.80 13.91
CA LEU A 256 2.56 -9.78 12.58
C LEU A 256 2.61 -11.19 11.99
N PRO A 257 1.56 -11.64 11.28
CA PRO A 257 0.31 -10.94 10.99
C PRO A 257 -0.53 -10.60 12.23
N ASP A 258 -1.34 -9.54 12.15
CA ASP A 258 -2.29 -9.21 13.20
C ASP A 258 -3.29 -10.37 13.40
N PRO A 259 -3.43 -10.93 14.62
CA PRO A 259 -4.36 -12.03 14.88
C PRO A 259 -5.82 -11.70 14.54
N ASP A 260 -6.19 -10.42 14.51
CA ASP A 260 -7.56 -9.97 14.27
C ASP A 260 -8.02 -10.22 12.83
N ILE A 261 -7.09 -10.42 11.88
CA ILE A 261 -7.38 -10.84 10.51
C ILE A 261 -8.17 -12.15 10.47
N LEU A 262 -7.89 -13.06 11.42
CA LEU A 262 -8.53 -14.38 11.48
C LEU A 262 -9.78 -14.39 12.37
N ARG A 263 -10.13 -13.26 12.99
CA ARG A 263 -11.19 -13.16 14.01
C ARG A 263 -12.34 -12.28 13.58
N PHE A 264 -12.04 -11.15 12.95
CA PHE A 264 -13.03 -10.10 12.72
C PHE A 264 -13.26 -9.84 11.23
N ALA A 265 -14.53 -9.96 10.81
CA ALA A 265 -14.92 -9.73 9.42
C ALA A 265 -14.61 -8.30 8.96
N HIS A 266 -14.74 -7.31 9.83
CA HIS A 266 -14.44 -5.90 9.51
C HIS A 266 -12.94 -5.63 9.27
N VAL A 267 -12.06 -6.59 9.59
CA VAL A 267 -10.62 -6.57 9.24
C VAL A 267 -10.38 -7.46 8.01
N ALA A 268 -10.92 -8.68 8.01
CA ALA A 268 -10.69 -9.66 6.95
C ALA A 268 -11.25 -9.23 5.58
N VAL A 269 -12.49 -8.70 5.53
CA VAL A 269 -13.17 -8.33 4.28
C VAL A 269 -12.41 -7.21 3.54
N PRO A 270 -12.05 -6.08 4.17
CA PRO A 270 -11.28 -5.04 3.49
C PRO A 270 -9.91 -5.51 2.98
N LEU A 271 -9.20 -6.32 3.76
CA LEU A 271 -7.90 -6.87 3.37
C LEU A 271 -8.02 -7.83 2.18
N ALA A 272 -9.06 -8.66 2.16
CA ALA A 272 -9.37 -9.57 1.07
C ALA A 272 -9.75 -8.83 -0.22
N GLU A 273 -10.49 -7.72 -0.15
CA GLU A 273 -10.84 -6.91 -1.33
C GLU A 273 -9.60 -6.38 -2.07
N ILE A 274 -8.58 -5.94 -1.32
CA ILE A 274 -7.37 -5.36 -1.93
C ILE A 274 -6.29 -6.39 -2.25
N SER A 275 -6.36 -7.61 -1.70
CA SER A 275 -5.34 -8.65 -1.88
C SER A 275 -5.90 -10.07 -1.73
N PRO A 276 -6.90 -10.46 -2.56
CA PRO A 276 -7.67 -11.69 -2.35
C PRO A 276 -6.82 -12.94 -2.41
N ASN A 277 -5.83 -12.97 -3.31
CA ASN A 277 -4.96 -14.12 -3.56
C ASN A 277 -3.76 -14.19 -2.61
N MET A 278 -3.55 -13.18 -1.76
CA MET A 278 -2.42 -13.21 -0.83
C MET A 278 -2.65 -14.29 0.21
N LYS A 279 -1.65 -15.16 0.42
CA LYS A 279 -1.70 -16.18 1.46
C LYS A 279 -1.38 -15.56 2.81
N HIS A 280 -2.21 -15.84 3.80
CA HIS A 280 -1.94 -15.47 5.18
C HIS A 280 -0.68 -16.21 5.68
N PRO A 281 0.36 -15.49 6.16
CA PRO A 281 1.68 -16.09 6.43
C PRO A 281 1.70 -17.28 7.38
N THR A 282 0.76 -17.36 8.33
CA THR A 282 0.76 -18.41 9.36
C THR A 282 -0.04 -19.66 9.01
N ASN A 283 -1.08 -19.55 8.16
CA ASN A 283 -2.01 -20.66 7.89
C ASN A 283 -2.12 -21.03 6.40
N GLY A 284 -1.52 -20.25 5.50
CA GLY A 284 -1.48 -20.52 4.07
C GLY A 284 -2.79 -20.27 3.30
N SER A 285 -3.91 -20.02 3.97
CA SER A 285 -5.18 -19.67 3.34
C SER A 285 -5.08 -18.33 2.63
N THR A 286 -5.77 -18.18 1.50
CA THR A 286 -5.87 -16.87 0.85
C THR A 286 -6.71 -15.92 1.70
N LEU A 287 -6.47 -14.62 1.62
CA LEU A 287 -7.28 -13.63 2.35
C LEU A 287 -8.76 -13.71 1.94
N ALA A 288 -9.05 -13.99 0.67
CA ALA A 288 -10.43 -14.27 0.22
C ALA A 288 -11.04 -15.46 0.97
N SER A 289 -10.34 -16.60 1.07
CA SER A 289 -10.85 -17.76 1.83
C SER A 289 -11.01 -17.46 3.33
N VAL A 290 -10.15 -16.63 3.91
CA VAL A 290 -10.30 -16.16 5.30
C VAL A 290 -11.58 -15.33 5.45
N ALA A 291 -11.80 -14.35 4.57
CA ALA A 291 -13.00 -13.52 4.59
C ALA A 291 -14.28 -14.35 4.42
N MET A 292 -14.33 -15.22 3.41
CA MET A 292 -15.48 -16.12 3.15
C MET A 292 -15.80 -16.99 4.36
N LYS A 293 -14.78 -17.52 5.03
CA LYS A 293 -14.94 -18.36 6.22
C LYS A 293 -15.53 -17.58 7.40
N ILE A 294 -15.06 -16.35 7.63
CA ILE A 294 -15.53 -15.53 8.77
C ILE A 294 -16.94 -15.00 8.52
N THR A 295 -17.25 -14.61 7.28
CA THR A 295 -18.57 -14.07 6.94
C THR A 295 -19.61 -15.16 6.67
N GLY A 296 -19.18 -16.38 6.35
CA GLY A 296 -20.06 -17.47 5.92
C GLY A 296 -20.61 -17.26 4.50
N ARG A 297 -19.95 -16.42 3.68
CA ARG A 297 -20.43 -15.98 2.37
C ARG A 297 -19.35 -16.08 1.30
N GLU A 298 -19.68 -16.61 0.13
CA GLU A 298 -18.79 -16.58 -1.03
C GLU A 298 -18.64 -15.15 -1.57
N ASP A 299 -19.71 -14.36 -1.55
CA ASP A 299 -19.75 -12.95 -1.97
C ASP A 299 -19.30 -11.99 -0.85
N PHE A 300 -18.16 -12.29 -0.23
CA PHE A 300 -17.72 -11.61 0.99
C PHE A 300 -17.59 -10.09 0.84
N GLU A 301 -17.37 -9.56 -0.37
CA GLU A 301 -17.31 -8.10 -0.62
C GLU A 301 -18.65 -7.39 -0.29
N ASN A 302 -19.78 -8.10 -0.36
CA ASN A 302 -21.11 -7.57 -0.05
C ASN A 302 -21.53 -7.84 1.41
N SER A 303 -20.59 -8.20 2.28
CA SER A 303 -20.89 -8.48 3.69
C SER A 303 -21.31 -7.23 4.46
N PHE A 304 -20.92 -6.04 3.98
CA PHE A 304 -21.19 -4.77 4.65
C PHE A 304 -21.60 -3.68 3.65
N PRO A 305 -22.45 -2.72 4.06
CA PRO A 305 -22.73 -1.53 3.27
C PRO A 305 -21.47 -0.70 3.02
N THR A 306 -21.28 -0.21 1.80
CA THR A 306 -20.17 0.68 1.45
C THR A 306 -20.54 2.15 1.65
N VAL A 307 -19.56 2.96 2.08
CA VAL A 307 -19.69 4.38 2.33
C VAL A 307 -18.74 5.15 1.42
N GLY A 308 -19.28 6.08 0.61
CA GLY A 308 -18.46 6.99 -0.19
C GLY A 308 -17.64 7.94 0.68
N LEU A 309 -16.31 7.78 0.67
CA LEU A 309 -15.39 8.73 1.30
C LEU A 309 -15.13 9.93 0.41
N PHE A 310 -14.95 9.79 -0.90
CA PHE A 310 -14.69 10.94 -1.77
C PHE A 310 -15.99 11.38 -2.44
N ARG A 311 -16.16 12.69 -2.64
CA ARG A 311 -17.28 13.24 -3.42
C ARG A 311 -17.02 13.06 -4.90
#